data_AF-A0A7T4TCT9-F1
#
_entry.id   AF-A0A7T4TCT9-F1
#
_cell.length_a   1.000
_cell.length_b   1.000
_cell.length_c   1.000
_cell.angle_alpha   90.00
_cell.angle_beta   90.00
_cell.angle_gamma   90.00
#
_symmetry.space_group_name_H-M   'P 1'
#
loop_
_entity.id
_entity.type
_entity.pdbx_description
1 polymer ?
#
loop_
_entity_poly.entity_id
_entity_poly.type
_entity_poly.pdbx_seq_one_letter_code
_entity_poly.pdbx_strand_id
1 'polypeptide(L)' 'MTMCNRRGDEVKVGDTLRTWFNGGQAQVRSLRPYIGPLIDLLGEGSQVAEFYGCRVEMTLSAKTGYEVLA' A
#
# COMPACT_ATOMS: atom_id res chain seq x y z
N MET A 1 4.71 8.78 -17.39
CA MET A 1 4.35 8.36 -16.03
C MET A 1 5.65 8.20 -15.25
N THR A 2 5.95 9.13 -14.35
CA THR A 2 7.19 9.07 -13.55
C THR A 2 6.92 8.14 -12.38
N MET A 3 7.66 7.04 -12.28
CA MET A 3 7.52 6.07 -11.18
C MET A 3 8.30 6.57 -9.97
N CYS A 4 7.67 6.61 -8.80
CA CYS A 4 8.35 6.94 -7.55
C CYS A 4 8.15 5.78 -6.55
N ASN A 5 9.25 5.25 -6.02
CA ASN A 5 9.17 4.32 -4.89
C ASN A 5 8.84 5.09 -3.63
N ARG A 6 7.75 4.71 -2.95
CA ARG A 6 7.36 5.22 -1.63
C ARG A 6 7.38 4.10 -0.61
N ARG A 7 7.76 4.40 0.63
CA ARG A 7 7.61 3.45 1.73
C ARG A 7 6.13 3.25 2.07
N GLY A 8 5.80 2.13 2.73
CA GLY A 8 4.41 1.83 3.07
C GLY A 8 3.73 2.89 3.93
N ASP A 9 4.48 3.60 4.78
CA ASP A 9 4.02 4.73 5.61
C ASP A 9 3.89 6.06 4.84
N GLU A 10 4.43 6.13 3.62
CA GLU A 10 4.36 7.30 2.73
C GLU A 10 3.26 7.18 1.67
N VAL A 11 2.64 6.00 1.53
CA VAL A 11 1.51 5.77 0.62
C VAL A 11 0.29 6.54 1.09
N LYS A 12 -0.44 7.12 0.12
CA LYS A 12 -1.61 7.96 0.39
C LYS A 12 -2.84 7.44 -0.35
N VAL A 13 -4.01 7.80 0.17
CA VAL A 13 -5.28 7.58 -0.55
C VAL A 13 -5.21 8.33 -1.88
N GLY A 14 -5.63 7.64 -2.96
CA GLY A 14 -5.54 8.14 -4.33
C GLY A 14 -4.28 7.73 -5.08
N ASP A 15 -3.22 7.28 -4.39
CA ASP A 15 -2.04 6.71 -5.05
C ASP A 15 -2.44 5.46 -5.84
N THR A 16 -1.86 5.28 -7.04
CA THR A 16 -1.99 4.04 -7.80
C THR A 16 -0.74 3.20 -7.59
N LEU A 17 -0.89 2.03 -7.01
CA LEU A 17 0.22 1.11 -6.76
C LEU A 17 0.31 0.07 -7.85
N ARG A 18 1.53 -0.38 -8.16
CA ARG A 18 1.73 -1.62 -8.89
C ARG A 18 1.46 -2.80 -7.95
N THR A 19 0.47 -3.61 -8.28
CA THR A 19 0.02 -4.77 -7.49
C THR A 19 0.21 -6.06 -8.27
N TRP A 20 0.33 -7.19 -7.59
CA TRP A 20 0.34 -8.49 -8.26
C TRP A 20 -1.08 -8.94 -8.68
N PHE A 21 -2.11 -8.30 -8.13
CA PHE A 21 -3.51 -8.49 -8.48
C PHE A 21 -4.03 -7.38 -9.40
N ASN A 22 -5.22 -7.56 -9.98
CA ASN A 22 -5.97 -6.55 -10.75
C ASN A 22 -5.20 -5.95 -11.95
N GLY A 23 -4.71 -6.79 -12.86
CA GLY A 23 -4.04 -6.30 -14.07
C GLY A 23 -2.70 -5.60 -13.82
N GLY A 24 -2.14 -5.76 -12.63
CA GLY A 24 -0.85 -5.19 -12.28
C GLY A 24 -0.93 -3.85 -11.53
N GLN A 25 -2.12 -3.25 -11.37
CA GLN A 25 -2.28 -1.89 -10.84
C GLN A 25 -3.58 -1.73 -10.07
N ALA A 26 -3.54 -0.99 -8.96
CA ALA A 26 -4.73 -0.68 -8.17
C ALA A 26 -4.61 0.67 -7.46
N GLN A 27 -5.67 1.46 -7.47
CA GLN A 27 -5.73 2.74 -6.78
C GLN A 27 -6.20 2.57 -5.33
N VAL A 28 -5.46 3.15 -4.39
CA VAL A 28 -5.76 3.13 -2.95
C VAL A 28 -7.04 3.93 -2.68
N ARG A 29 -8.02 3.24 -2.11
CA ARG A 29 -9.31 3.80 -1.71
C ARG A 29 -9.31 4.31 -0.28
N SER A 30 -8.75 3.53 0.64
CA SER A 30 -8.66 3.85 2.05
C SER A 30 -7.39 3.24 2.64
N LEU A 31 -6.94 3.85 3.74
CA LEU A 31 -5.81 3.38 4.53
C LEU A 31 -6.24 3.34 5.99
N ARG A 32 -5.84 2.29 6.69
CA ARG A 32 -5.98 2.19 8.14
C ARG A 32 -4.68 1.68 8.76
N PRO A 33 -4.38 2.04 10.02
CA PRO A 33 -3.20 1.50 10.70
C PRO A 33 -3.23 -0.04 10.73
N TYR A 34 -2.09 -0.67 10.51
CA TYR A 34 -1.95 -2.10 10.77
C TYR A 34 -1.89 -2.32 12.28
N ILE A 35 -2.86 -3.07 12.81
CA ILE A 35 -2.90 -3.49 14.21
C ILE A 35 -2.88 -5.02 14.20
N GLY A 36 -1.72 -5.60 14.50
CA GLY A 36 -1.55 -7.05 14.49
C GLY A 36 -0.20 -7.49 15.05
N PRO A 37 -0.02 -8.80 15.26
CA PRO A 37 1.15 -9.36 15.95
C PRO A 37 2.46 -9.19 15.17
N LEU A 38 2.41 -8.81 13.89
CA LEU A 38 3.59 -8.64 13.04
C LEU A 38 4.12 -7.20 13.01
N ILE A 39 3.64 -6.30 13.88
CA ILE A 39 4.03 -4.88 13.84
C ILE A 39 5.54 -4.69 13.99
N ASP A 40 6.21 -5.48 14.83
CA ASP A 40 7.67 -5.40 15.02
C ASP A 40 8.44 -5.74 13.73
N LEU A 41 7.89 -6.68 12.95
CA LEU A 41 8.45 -7.09 11.67
C LEU A 41 8.19 -6.01 10.60
N LEU A 42 6.94 -5.58 10.45
CA LEU A 42 6.50 -4.66 9.40
C LEU A 42 6.96 -3.21 9.63
N GLY A 43 7.16 -2.84 10.90
CA GLY A 43 7.58 -1.51 11.33
C GLY A 43 6.41 -0.62 11.75
N GLU A 44 6.68 0.28 12.71
CA GLU A 44 5.75 1.35 13.07
C GLU A 44 5.41 2.21 11.84
N GLY A 45 4.13 2.57 11.71
CA GLY A 45 3.61 3.26 10.53
C GLY A 45 3.08 2.35 9.43
N SER A 46 3.18 1.01 9.58
CA SER A 46 2.58 0.08 8.62
C SER A 46 1.05 0.25 8.54
N GLN A 47 0.50 0.08 7.35
CA GLN A 47 -0.90 0.35 7.05
C GLN A 47 -1.55 -0.83 6.33
N VAL A 48 -2.88 -0.85 6.30
CA VAL A 48 -3.67 -1.74 5.44
C VAL A 48 -4.38 -0.88 4.41
N ALA A 49 -4.14 -1.17 3.15
CA ALA A 49 -4.75 -0.50 2.00
C ALA A 49 -5.91 -1.31 1.44
N GLU A 50 -7.04 -0.65 1.24
CA GLU A 50 -8.13 -1.13 0.38
C GLU A 50 -8.03 -0.44 -0.97
N PHE A 51 -8.50 -1.11 -2.03
CA PHE A 51 -8.37 -0.63 -3.40
C PHE A 51 -9.74 -0.48 -4.09
N TYR A 52 -9.84 0.47 -5.02
CA TYR A 52 -11.03 0.60 -5.85
C TYR A 52 -11.24 -0.63 -6.73
N GLY A 53 -12.50 -1.08 -6.84
CA GLY A 53 -12.87 -2.19 -7.73
C GLY A 53 -12.41 -3.58 -7.28
N CYS A 54 -11.77 -3.70 -6.10
CA CYS A 54 -11.30 -4.96 -5.57
C CYS A 54 -11.74 -5.17 -4.10
N ARG A 55 -11.95 -6.43 -3.70
CA ARG A 55 -12.18 -6.80 -2.29
C ARG A 55 -10.89 -7.20 -1.57
N VAL A 56 -9.75 -7.14 -2.26
CA VAL A 56 -8.44 -7.49 -1.69
C VAL A 56 -7.92 -6.30 -0.91
N GLU A 57 -7.45 -6.59 0.30
CA GLU A 57 -6.70 -5.67 1.13
C GLU A 57 -5.22 -6.05 1.11
N MET A 58 -4.34 -5.06 1.16
CA MET A 58 -2.90 -5.29 1.19
C MET A 58 -2.28 -4.60 2.40
N THR A 59 -1.46 -5.33 3.13
CA THR A 59 -0.64 -4.73 4.19
C THR A 59 0.56 -4.03 3.56
N LEU A 60 0.68 -2.74 3.83
CA LEU A 60 1.78 -1.88 3.45
C LEU A 60 2.77 -1.80 4.62
N SER A 61 3.89 -2.51 4.49
CA SER A 61 4.99 -2.48 5.45
C SER A 61 5.71 -1.13 5.38
N ALA A 62 5.89 -0.46 6.52
CA ALA A 62 6.66 0.78 6.60
C ALA A 62 8.12 0.61 6.13
N LYS A 63 8.65 -0.61 6.21
CA LYS A 63 10.02 -0.94 5.79
C LYS A 63 10.14 -1.28 4.30
N THR A 64 9.03 -1.44 3.58
CA THR A 64 9.01 -1.89 2.19
C THR A 64 8.71 -0.73 1.23
N GLY A 65 9.41 -0.70 0.09
CA GLY A 65 9.13 0.24 -1.00
C GLY A 65 8.06 -0.29 -1.96
N TYR A 66 7.12 0.57 -2.32
CA TYR A 66 6.03 0.31 -3.24
C TYR A 66 6.14 1.24 -4.45
N GLU A 67 5.96 0.66 -5.65
CA GLU A 67 5.98 1.41 -6.91
C GLU A 67 4.66 2.20 -7.05
N VAL A 68 4.74 3.52 -6.91
CA VAL A 68 3.61 4.43 -7.12
C VAL A 68 3.65 4.99 -8.54
N LEU A 69 2.54 4.83 -9.26
CA LEU A 69 2.33 5.33 -10.61
C LEU A 69 1.68 6.71 -10.53
N ALA A 70 2.42 7.74 -10.98
CA ALA A 70 1.99 9.14 -10.99
C ALA A 70 1.10 9.49 -12.19
#